data_AF-A0A355DQ62-F1
#
_entry.id   AF-A0A355DQ62-F1
#
_cell.length_a   1.000
_cell.length_b   1.000
_cell.length_c   1.000
_cell.angle_alpha   90.00
_cell.angle_beta   90.00
_cell.angle_gamma   90.00
#
_symmetry.space_group_name_H-M   'P 1'
#
loop_
_entity.id
_entity.type
_entity.pdbx_description
1 polymer ?
#
loop_
_entity_poly.entity_id
_entity_poly.type
_entity_poly.pdbx_seq_one_letter_code
_entity_poly.pdbx_strand_id
1 'polypeptide(L)'
;MNTTERKTDSKTEVAGSSTGVIRLKPQQFIHVLDNNTGVTRLEIGPQTITLRDHERLILKPEPMIVVPPRYYCVIANPVLRDQNGNPITDEYGQIKLRYGDAEIRFAQEPFPLYPGEEVQGEITQLTVVERNQALRLRALRDFSDSILVTDEVATQSEPINRLAGDEWLFEGPGTYRPRIEVEVIKVVTATVIKPNQALRLLARQNCT
;
A
#
# COMPACT_ATOMS: atom_id res chain seq x y z
N MET A 1 9.64 23.87 42.42
CA MET A 1 9.17 24.95 41.51
C MET A 1 9.93 24.82 40.21
N ASN A 2 9.29 24.26 39.19
CA ASN A 2 9.40 24.63 37.78
C ASN A 2 8.54 23.67 36.98
N THR A 3 7.39 24.20 36.59
CA THR A 3 6.30 23.57 35.86
C THR A 3 6.68 23.53 34.39
N THR A 4 7.04 22.37 33.86
CA THR A 4 7.18 22.18 32.41
C THR A 4 5.82 21.84 31.82
N GLU A 5 5.28 22.82 31.10
CA GLU A 5 4.01 22.80 30.38
C GLU A 5 3.97 21.64 29.36
N ARG A 6 2.96 20.79 29.49
CA ARG A 6 2.56 19.85 28.43
C ARG A 6 1.95 20.67 27.29
N LYS A 7 2.64 20.70 26.15
CA LYS A 7 2.03 21.05 24.86
C LYS A 7 0.91 20.06 24.58
N THR A 8 -0.33 20.51 24.73
CA THR A 8 -1.52 19.83 24.23
C THR A 8 -1.58 20.03 22.73
N ASP A 9 -1.45 18.96 21.96
CA ASP A 9 -1.74 18.97 20.52
C ASP A 9 -3.21 19.38 20.33
N SER A 10 -3.38 20.56 19.77
CA SER A 10 -4.67 21.09 19.35
C SER A 10 -5.18 20.24 18.19
N LYS A 11 -5.98 19.22 18.50
CA LYS A 11 -6.97 18.69 17.56
C LYS A 11 -7.89 19.86 17.20
N THR A 12 -7.67 20.45 16.04
CA THR A 12 -8.53 21.48 15.47
C THR A 12 -9.90 20.86 15.23
N GLU A 13 -10.80 20.99 16.19
CA GLU A 13 -12.22 20.81 15.98
C GLU A 13 -12.67 21.84 14.96
N VAL A 14 -12.88 21.40 13.72
CA VAL A 14 -13.53 22.26 12.72
C VAL A 14 -15.01 22.32 13.05
N ALA A 15 -15.37 23.38 13.77
CA ALA A 15 -16.71 23.93 13.86
C ALA A 15 -17.14 24.39 12.45
N GLY A 16 -18.33 23.97 12.04
CA GLY A 16 -18.91 24.34 10.76
C GLY A 16 -19.94 23.34 10.30
N SER A 17 -21.10 23.30 10.98
CA SER A 17 -22.34 22.94 10.31
C SER A 17 -22.55 23.98 9.22
N SER A 18 -22.19 23.63 7.99
CA SER A 18 -22.62 24.38 6.81
C SER A 18 -23.48 23.42 6.01
N THR A 19 -24.79 23.53 6.18
CA THR A 19 -25.75 23.18 5.14
C THR A 19 -25.28 23.86 3.86
N GLY A 20 -24.64 23.06 3.01
CA GLY A 20 -23.75 23.57 1.98
C GLY A 20 -23.84 22.67 0.77
N VAL A 21 -24.10 23.29 -0.38
CA VAL A 21 -24.01 22.61 -1.67
C VAL A 21 -22.54 22.46 -2.01
N ILE A 22 -22.06 21.22 -2.07
CA ILE A 22 -20.67 20.88 -2.37
C ILE A 22 -20.60 20.38 -3.81
N ARG A 23 -19.84 21.09 -4.65
CA ARG A 23 -19.57 20.66 -6.02
C ARG A 23 -18.27 19.85 -6.08
N LEU A 24 -18.37 18.54 -6.27
CA LEU A 24 -17.22 17.67 -6.54
C LEU A 24 -16.86 17.71 -8.02
N LYS A 25 -15.61 18.03 -8.31
CA LYS A 25 -15.05 17.94 -9.67
C LYS A 25 -14.73 16.47 -10.01
N PRO A 26 -14.48 16.14 -11.30
CA PRO A 26 -13.93 14.84 -11.66
C PRO A 26 -12.67 14.50 -10.84
N GLN A 27 -12.50 13.23 -10.47
CA GLN A 27 -11.37 12.74 -9.67
C GLN A 27 -11.19 13.42 -8.31
N GLN A 28 -12.27 13.95 -7.73
CA GLN A 28 -12.30 14.37 -6.33
C GLN A 28 -13.19 13.46 -5.53
N PHE A 29 -12.89 13.36 -4.24
CA PHE A 29 -13.73 12.64 -3.30
C PHE A 29 -13.87 13.39 -1.97
N ILE A 30 -14.93 13.06 -1.24
CA ILE A 30 -15.18 13.54 0.12
C ILE A 30 -15.65 12.40 1.01
N HIS A 31 -15.60 12.63 2.32
CA HIS A 31 -16.21 11.78 3.33
C HIS A 31 -17.31 12.54 4.04
N VAL A 32 -18.51 11.94 4.06
CA VAL A 32 -19.70 12.49 4.71
C VAL A 32 -20.11 11.53 5.82
N LEU A 33 -20.21 12.05 7.03
CA LEU A 33 -20.73 11.35 8.21
C LEU A 33 -22.23 11.63 8.32
N ASP A 34 -23.03 10.58 8.46
CA ASP A 34 -24.41 10.70 8.92
C ASP A 34 -24.43 10.60 10.45
N ASN A 35 -24.87 11.65 11.14
CA ASN A 35 -24.94 11.73 12.59
C ASN A 35 -26.03 10.84 13.20
N ASN A 36 -27.04 10.44 12.42
CA ASN A 36 -28.10 9.55 12.92
C ASN A 36 -27.59 8.12 13.03
N THR A 37 -26.84 7.66 12.03
CA THR A 37 -26.33 6.29 11.94
C THR A 37 -24.90 6.15 12.43
N GLY A 38 -24.14 7.25 12.51
CA GLY A 38 -22.70 7.26 12.79
C GLY A 38 -21.85 6.77 11.61
N VAL A 39 -22.45 6.52 10.45
CA VAL A 39 -21.80 5.92 9.29
C VAL A 39 -21.12 6.99 8.47
N THR A 40 -19.84 6.79 8.17
CA THR A 40 -19.09 7.64 7.25
C THR A 40 -19.03 6.98 5.88
N ARG A 41 -19.55 7.67 4.87
CA ARG A 41 -19.54 7.19 3.48
C ARG A 41 -18.60 8.02 2.61
N LEU A 42 -18.16 7.37 1.54
CA LEU A 42 -17.35 7.96 0.48
C LEU A 42 -18.25 8.48 -0.63
N GLU A 43 -18.01 9.70 -1.09
CA GLU A 43 -18.68 10.28 -2.25
C GLU A 43 -17.64 10.70 -3.28
N ILE A 44 -17.89 10.35 -4.55
CA ILE A 44 -16.94 10.51 -5.66
C ILE A 44 -17.52 11.47 -6.69
N GLY A 45 -16.73 12.41 -7.21
CA GLY A 45 -17.12 13.30 -8.30
C GLY A 45 -17.11 12.64 -9.69
N PRO A 46 -17.73 13.25 -10.71
CA PRO A 46 -18.33 14.58 -10.73
C PRO A 46 -19.81 14.58 -10.31
N GLN A 47 -20.11 15.20 -9.18
CA GLN A 47 -21.49 15.38 -8.72
C GLN A 47 -21.59 16.59 -7.79
N THR A 48 -22.81 17.09 -7.62
CA THR A 48 -23.09 18.14 -6.63
C THR A 48 -23.91 17.54 -5.51
N ILE A 49 -23.38 17.62 -4.29
CA ILE A 49 -23.98 17.01 -3.11
C ILE A 49 -24.51 18.11 -2.20
N THR A 50 -25.77 18.00 -1.83
CA THR A 50 -26.39 18.87 -0.83
C THR A 50 -26.37 18.14 0.50
N LEU A 51 -25.59 18.62 1.46
CA LEU A 51 -25.57 18.05 2.80
C LEU A 51 -26.90 18.29 3.51
N ARG A 52 -27.47 17.22 4.07
CA ARG A 52 -28.68 17.28 4.90
C ARG A 52 -28.34 17.72 6.34
N ASP A 53 -29.35 18.05 7.13
CA ASP A 53 -29.17 18.52 8.51
C ASP A 53 -28.48 17.50 9.43
N HIS A 54 -28.72 16.20 9.19
CA HIS A 54 -28.07 15.11 9.92
C HIS A 54 -26.71 14.73 9.35
N GLU A 55 -26.26 15.34 8.25
CA GLU A 55 -25.01 15.01 7.60
C GLU A 55 -23.93 16.04 7.92
N ARG A 56 -22.71 15.55 8.09
CA ARG A 56 -21.54 16.37 8.36
C ARG A 56 -20.41 16.01 7.41
N LEU A 57 -19.82 17.04 6.80
CA LEU A 57 -18.59 16.87 6.03
C LEU A 57 -17.42 16.58 6.99
N ILE A 58 -16.77 15.44 6.81
CA ILE A 58 -15.58 15.07 7.58
C ILE A 58 -14.31 15.38 6.79
N LEU A 59 -14.29 15.02 5.51
CA LEU A 59 -13.18 15.29 4.60
C LEU A 59 -13.63 16.28 3.53
N LYS A 60 -12.88 17.36 3.35
CA LYS A 60 -13.10 18.33 2.26
C LYS A 60 -12.80 17.69 0.90
N PRO A 61 -13.25 18.28 -0.23
CA PRO A 61 -12.94 17.73 -1.55
C PRO A 61 -11.43 17.63 -1.78
N GLU A 62 -10.91 16.41 -1.73
CA GLU A 62 -9.51 16.07 -2.00
C GLU A 62 -9.39 15.39 -3.37
N PRO A 63 -8.25 15.54 -4.07
CA PRO A 63 -8.00 14.82 -5.30
C PRO A 63 -7.78 13.33 -5.01
N MET A 64 -8.22 12.48 -5.93
CA MET A 64 -7.93 11.04 -5.90
C MET A 64 -6.43 10.78 -5.98
N ILE A 65 -6.03 9.63 -5.43
CA ILE A 65 -4.65 9.17 -5.50
C ILE A 65 -4.37 8.69 -6.91
N VAL A 66 -3.37 9.28 -7.55
CA VAL A 66 -2.90 8.93 -8.89
C VAL A 66 -1.55 8.26 -8.76
N VAL A 67 -1.47 6.96 -9.08
CA VAL A 67 -0.22 6.21 -9.10
C VAL A 67 0.28 6.09 -10.55
N PRO A 68 1.38 6.76 -10.93
CA PRO A 68 1.89 6.70 -12.30
C PRO A 68 2.42 5.30 -12.68
N PRO A 69 2.57 5.00 -13.98
CA PRO A 69 3.24 3.78 -14.43
C PRO A 69 4.62 3.61 -13.81
N ARG A 70 4.94 2.40 -13.35
CA ARG A 70 6.20 2.05 -12.64
C ARG A 70 6.37 2.68 -11.26
N TYR A 71 5.30 3.19 -10.66
CA TYR A 71 5.27 3.60 -9.25
C TYR A 71 4.30 2.72 -8.47
N TYR A 72 4.37 2.83 -7.15
CA TYR A 72 3.43 2.23 -6.20
C TYR A 72 3.25 3.14 -4.99
N CYS A 73 2.17 2.93 -4.24
CA CYS A 73 1.98 3.52 -2.92
C CYS A 73 1.56 2.44 -1.92
N VAL A 74 1.80 2.69 -0.64
CA VAL A 74 1.36 1.82 0.45
C VAL A 74 0.14 2.45 1.10
N ILE A 75 -0.92 1.68 1.29
CA ILE A 75 -2.16 2.09 1.95
C ILE A 75 -2.26 1.38 3.29
N ALA A 76 -2.37 2.15 4.38
CA ALA A 76 -2.69 1.66 5.71
C ALA A 76 -4.19 1.36 5.83
N ASN A 77 -4.52 0.36 6.63
CA ASN A 77 -5.89 -0.03 6.94
C ASN A 77 -6.74 -0.23 5.66
N PRO A 78 -6.26 -1.02 4.70
CA PRO A 78 -6.94 -1.16 3.41
C PRO A 78 -8.35 -1.71 3.57
N VAL A 79 -9.24 -1.27 2.67
CA VAL A 79 -10.62 -1.75 2.61
C VAL A 79 -10.71 -3.26 2.39
N LEU A 80 -11.63 -3.91 3.10
CA LEU A 80 -11.95 -5.31 2.90
C LEU A 80 -12.77 -5.46 1.62
N ARG A 81 -12.33 -6.31 0.69
CA ARG A 81 -13.00 -6.52 -0.61
C ARG A 81 -13.54 -7.94 -0.73
N ASP A 82 -14.66 -8.08 -1.42
CA ASP A 82 -15.21 -9.37 -1.81
C ASP A 82 -14.42 -9.99 -2.98
N GLN A 83 -14.84 -11.18 -3.43
CA GLN A 83 -14.20 -11.89 -4.56
C GLN A 83 -14.31 -11.13 -5.88
N ASN A 84 -15.25 -10.18 -5.99
CA ASN A 84 -15.45 -9.34 -7.16
C ASN A 84 -14.68 -8.01 -7.06
N GLY A 85 -13.97 -7.77 -5.96
CA GLY A 85 -13.21 -6.53 -5.71
C GLY A 85 -14.05 -5.38 -5.12
N ASN A 86 -15.32 -5.61 -4.78
CA ASN A 86 -16.19 -4.60 -4.18
C ASN A 86 -15.92 -4.46 -2.67
N PRO A 87 -15.98 -3.24 -2.12
CA PRO A 87 -15.89 -3.02 -0.66
C PRO A 87 -16.97 -3.78 0.09
N ILE A 88 -16.58 -4.48 1.15
CA ILE A 88 -17.50 -5.13 2.08
C ILE A 88 -17.91 -4.12 3.16
N THR A 89 -19.22 -4.00 3.36
CA THR A 89 -19.82 -3.17 4.41
C THR A 89 -20.29 -4.02 5.60
N ASP A 90 -20.49 -3.39 6.75
CA ASP A 90 -21.24 -3.97 7.86
C ASP A 90 -22.76 -3.88 7.64
N GLU A 91 -23.53 -4.30 8.65
CA GLU A 91 -25.00 -4.29 8.64
C GLU A 91 -25.59 -2.87 8.57
N TYR A 92 -24.82 -1.85 8.95
CA TYR A 92 -25.20 -0.44 8.98
C TYR A 92 -24.70 0.32 7.75
N GLY A 93 -23.92 -0.32 6.86
CA GLY A 93 -23.36 0.30 5.66
C GLY A 93 -21.97 0.93 5.87
N GLN A 94 -21.34 0.75 7.03
CA GLN A 94 -19.98 1.19 7.27
C GLN A 94 -18.99 0.26 6.56
N ILE A 95 -18.02 0.85 5.85
CA ILE A 95 -16.98 0.09 5.16
C ILE A 95 -16.06 -0.61 6.18
N LYS A 96 -15.81 -1.91 5.97
CA LYS A 96 -14.88 -2.68 6.80
C LYS A 96 -13.44 -2.52 6.30
N LEU A 97 -12.51 -2.33 7.23
CA LEU A 97 -11.08 -2.19 6.95
C LEU A 97 -10.28 -3.32 7.59
N ARG A 98 -9.11 -3.63 7.03
CA ARG A 98 -8.09 -4.48 7.65
C ARG A 98 -7.19 -3.64 8.56
N TYR A 99 -7.66 -3.32 9.76
CA TYR A 99 -6.90 -2.51 10.70
C TYR A 99 -5.53 -3.12 11.04
N GLY A 100 -4.50 -2.29 11.01
CA GLY A 100 -3.12 -2.70 11.31
C GLY A 100 -2.42 -3.46 10.17
N ASP A 101 -3.08 -3.65 9.03
CA ASP A 101 -2.49 -4.23 7.83
C ASP A 101 -2.18 -3.14 6.80
N ALA A 102 -1.44 -3.51 5.76
CA ALA A 102 -1.09 -2.63 4.66
C ALA A 102 -1.37 -3.28 3.30
N GLU A 103 -1.59 -2.47 2.29
CA GLU A 103 -1.78 -2.89 0.90
C GLU A 103 -0.93 -2.04 -0.03
N ILE A 104 -0.24 -2.69 -0.97
CA ILE A 104 0.50 -1.99 -2.02
C ILE A 104 -0.41 -1.85 -3.24
N ARG A 105 -0.62 -0.60 -3.68
CA ARG A 105 -1.34 -0.29 -4.92
C ARG A 105 -0.35 0.17 -5.98
N PHE A 106 -0.41 -0.47 -7.14
CA PHE A 106 0.40 -0.14 -8.32
C PHE A 106 -0.35 0.87 -9.21
N ALA A 107 0.22 1.16 -10.38
CA ALA A 107 -0.42 1.96 -11.41
C ALA A 107 -1.79 1.38 -11.79
N GLN A 108 -2.84 2.18 -11.58
CA GLN A 108 -4.23 1.88 -11.89
C GLN A 108 -5.00 3.19 -12.11
N GLU A 109 -6.29 3.10 -12.39
CA GLU A 109 -7.14 4.29 -12.48
C GLU A 109 -7.12 5.09 -11.15
N PRO A 110 -7.18 6.44 -11.20
CA PRO A 110 -7.22 7.26 -10.01
C PRO A 110 -8.28 6.77 -9.03
N PHE A 111 -7.89 6.55 -7.78
CA PHE A 111 -8.76 5.95 -6.79
C PHE A 111 -8.91 6.85 -5.56
N PRO A 112 -10.10 6.89 -4.96
CA PRO A 112 -10.32 7.55 -3.69
C PRO A 112 -9.79 6.70 -2.53
N LEU A 113 -9.62 7.34 -1.37
CA LEU A 113 -9.41 6.62 -0.11
C LEU A 113 -10.76 6.43 0.59
N TYR A 114 -11.02 5.22 1.08
CA TYR A 114 -12.19 4.98 1.92
C TYR A 114 -11.98 5.61 3.31
N PRO A 115 -13.05 5.95 4.06
CA PRO A 115 -12.93 6.45 5.41
C PRO A 115 -12.07 5.52 6.29
N GLY A 116 -10.95 6.02 6.80
CA GLY A 116 -9.97 5.28 7.60
C GLY A 116 -8.80 4.66 6.83
N GLU A 117 -8.85 4.63 5.50
CA GLU A 117 -7.66 4.36 4.68
C GLU A 117 -6.73 5.58 4.69
N GLU A 118 -5.42 5.33 4.78
CA GLU A 118 -4.41 6.39 4.75
C GLU A 118 -3.26 5.98 3.83
N VAL A 119 -2.73 6.91 3.04
CA VAL A 119 -1.52 6.65 2.25
C VAL A 119 -0.32 6.76 3.17
N GLN A 120 0.47 5.69 3.26
CA GLN A 120 1.72 5.67 4.01
C GLN A 120 2.87 6.17 3.13
N GLY A 121 3.46 7.29 3.54
CA GLY A 121 4.59 7.91 2.85
C GLY A 121 4.19 8.51 1.50
N GLU A 122 5.16 8.55 0.58
CA GLU A 122 4.98 9.12 -0.75
C GLU A 122 4.87 8.03 -1.83
N ILE A 123 4.33 8.40 -2.98
CA ILE A 123 4.30 7.52 -4.16
C ILE A 123 5.74 7.23 -4.59
N THR A 124 6.12 5.96 -4.54
CA THR A 124 7.51 5.51 -4.67
C THR A 124 7.71 4.76 -5.99
N GLN A 125 8.86 4.98 -6.64
CA GLN A 125 9.20 4.29 -7.89
C GLN A 125 9.53 2.81 -7.64
N LEU A 126 9.10 1.93 -8.54
CA LEU A 126 9.49 0.52 -8.48
C LEU A 126 11.00 0.36 -8.66
N THR A 127 11.59 -0.52 -7.85
CA THR A 127 13.03 -0.78 -7.89
C THR A 127 13.37 -1.58 -9.15
N VAL A 128 14.20 -1.00 -10.01
CA VAL A 128 14.77 -1.68 -11.17
C VAL A 128 16.08 -2.30 -10.77
N VAL A 129 16.20 -3.60 -10.97
CA VAL A 129 17.40 -4.38 -10.66
C VAL A 129 18.14 -4.63 -11.96
N GLU A 130 19.38 -4.15 -12.03
CA GLU A 130 20.18 -4.22 -13.24
C GLU A 130 20.77 -5.61 -13.47
N ARG A 131 21.36 -5.81 -14.66
CA ARG A 131 22.16 -7.02 -14.93
C ARG A 131 23.32 -7.09 -13.94
N ASN A 132 23.66 -8.31 -13.49
CA ASN A 132 24.69 -8.55 -12.48
C ASN A 132 24.38 -7.92 -11.11
N GLN A 133 23.12 -7.58 -10.85
CA GLN A 133 22.64 -7.17 -9.54
C GLN A 133 21.49 -8.09 -9.10
N ALA A 134 21.30 -8.19 -7.79
CA ALA A 134 20.19 -8.89 -7.18
C ALA A 134 19.73 -8.14 -5.92
N LEU A 135 18.45 -8.25 -5.57
CA LEU A 135 17.95 -7.82 -4.27
C LEU A 135 17.97 -9.02 -3.33
N ARG A 136 18.57 -8.86 -2.16
CA ARG A 136 18.41 -9.81 -1.05
C ARG A 136 17.13 -9.45 -0.30
N LEU A 137 16.16 -10.36 -0.39
CA LEU A 137 14.84 -10.24 0.19
C LEU A 137 14.76 -11.09 1.46
N ARG A 138 13.89 -10.69 2.39
CA ARG A 138 13.56 -11.45 3.60
C ARG A 138 12.06 -11.45 3.84
N ALA A 139 11.51 -12.61 4.17
CA ALA A 139 10.12 -12.73 4.61
C ALA A 139 9.97 -12.20 6.04
N LEU A 140 9.00 -11.30 6.25
CA LEU A 140 8.62 -10.76 7.56
C LEU A 140 7.62 -11.66 8.28
N ARG A 141 6.76 -12.37 7.53
CA ARG A 141 5.74 -13.30 8.02
C ARG A 141 5.58 -14.45 7.04
N ASP A 142 4.90 -15.51 7.46
CA ASP A 142 4.63 -16.67 6.60
C ASP A 142 3.66 -16.27 5.48
N PHE A 143 3.98 -16.62 4.23
CA PHE A 143 3.10 -16.38 3.09
C PHE A 143 3.37 -17.32 1.92
N SER A 144 2.38 -17.49 1.05
CA SER A 144 2.53 -18.23 -0.20
C SER A 144 2.99 -17.27 -1.30
N ASP A 145 4.18 -17.53 -1.84
CA ASP A 145 4.75 -16.85 -2.99
C ASP A 145 4.52 -17.68 -4.27
N SER A 146 4.70 -17.06 -5.43
CA SER A 146 4.66 -17.72 -6.73
C SER A 146 5.99 -17.46 -7.44
N ILE A 147 6.74 -18.54 -7.68
CA ILE A 147 8.00 -18.49 -8.41
C ILE A 147 7.78 -18.86 -9.87
N LEU A 148 8.41 -18.11 -10.76
CA LEU A 148 8.42 -18.43 -12.18
C LEU A 148 9.55 -19.43 -12.45
N VAL A 149 9.20 -20.70 -12.59
CA VAL A 149 10.13 -21.73 -13.03
C VAL A 149 10.14 -21.69 -14.56
N THR A 150 11.30 -21.39 -15.13
CA THR A 150 11.51 -21.38 -16.58
C THR A 150 12.13 -22.70 -16.98
N ASP A 151 11.30 -23.61 -17.48
CA ASP A 151 11.78 -24.79 -18.22
C ASP A 151 11.99 -24.41 -19.70
N GLU A 152 12.79 -25.18 -20.42
CA GLU A 152 13.21 -24.93 -21.82
C GLU A 152 12.05 -24.68 -22.81
N VAL A 153 10.80 -24.97 -22.42
CA VAL A 153 9.60 -24.90 -23.27
C VAL A 153 8.48 -24.00 -22.68
N ALA A 154 8.47 -23.70 -21.38
CA ALA A 154 7.41 -22.91 -20.75
C ALA A 154 7.82 -22.24 -19.42
N THR A 155 7.30 -21.04 -19.16
CA THR A 155 7.36 -20.39 -17.85
C THR A 155 6.14 -20.80 -17.03
N GLN A 156 6.35 -21.62 -16.00
CA GLN A 156 5.29 -22.04 -15.08
C GLN A 156 5.40 -21.29 -13.76
N SER A 157 4.26 -20.90 -13.18
CA SER A 157 4.19 -20.26 -11.87
C SER A 157 3.91 -21.33 -10.82
N GLU A 158 4.92 -21.73 -10.06
CA GLU A 158 4.76 -22.69 -8.97
C GLU A 158 4.57 -21.96 -7.62
N PRO A 159 3.60 -22.39 -6.80
CA PRO A 159 3.44 -21.84 -5.46
C PRO A 159 4.56 -22.34 -4.54
N ILE A 160 5.22 -21.43 -3.83
CA ILE A 160 6.20 -21.75 -2.78
C ILE A 160 5.77 -21.10 -1.48
N ASN A 161 5.72 -21.87 -0.40
CA ASN A 161 5.45 -21.32 0.92
C ASN A 161 6.75 -20.80 1.53
N ARG A 162 6.81 -19.50 1.80
CA ARG A 162 7.90 -18.84 2.49
C ARG A 162 7.57 -18.75 3.98
N LEU A 163 8.52 -19.12 4.82
CA LEU A 163 8.44 -18.94 6.27
C LEU A 163 9.07 -17.62 6.69
N ALA A 164 8.62 -17.06 7.80
CA ALA A 164 9.21 -15.86 8.38
C ALA A 164 10.72 -16.05 8.60
N GLY A 165 11.50 -15.07 8.13
CA GLY A 165 12.96 -15.11 8.19
C GLY A 165 13.63 -15.76 6.98
N ASP A 166 12.89 -16.42 6.09
CA ASP A 166 13.44 -16.94 4.84
C ASP A 166 14.07 -15.82 4.02
N GLU A 167 15.25 -16.09 3.46
CA GLU A 167 15.97 -15.16 2.61
C GLU A 167 16.16 -15.74 1.21
N TRP A 168 15.96 -14.91 0.19
CA TRP A 168 16.21 -15.29 -1.20
C TRP A 168 16.69 -14.09 -2.01
N LEU A 169 17.10 -14.36 -3.25
CA LEU A 169 17.53 -13.34 -4.20
C LEU A 169 16.45 -13.11 -5.26
N PHE A 170 16.20 -11.85 -5.58
CA PHE A 170 15.56 -11.45 -6.82
C PHE A 170 16.65 -11.00 -7.78
N GLU A 171 16.95 -11.82 -8.78
CA GLU A 171 18.02 -11.58 -9.75
C GLU A 171 17.56 -10.64 -10.88
N GLY A 172 18.42 -9.69 -11.26
CA GLY A 172 18.20 -8.84 -12.41
C GLY A 172 18.61 -9.52 -13.74
N PRO A 173 18.19 -8.99 -14.90
CA PRO A 173 17.48 -7.73 -15.06
C PRO A 173 15.97 -7.87 -14.84
N GLY A 174 15.39 -7.00 -14.02
CA GLY A 174 13.96 -7.04 -13.74
C GLY A 174 13.46 -5.87 -12.90
N THR A 175 12.15 -5.62 -12.93
CA THR A 175 11.51 -4.65 -12.01
C THR A 175 10.94 -5.42 -10.82
N TYR A 176 11.46 -5.14 -9.63
CA TYR A 176 10.96 -5.74 -8.41
C TYR A 176 9.60 -5.13 -8.04
N ARG A 177 8.61 -6.00 -7.85
CA ARG A 177 7.28 -5.62 -7.34
C ARG A 177 7.25 -5.89 -5.83
N PRO A 178 7.26 -4.85 -4.99
CA PRO A 178 7.28 -5.02 -3.55
C PRO A 178 6.00 -5.71 -3.06
N ARG A 179 6.15 -6.44 -1.95
CA ARG A 179 5.07 -7.08 -1.21
C ARG A 179 5.15 -6.67 0.25
N ILE A 180 4.03 -6.62 0.93
CA ILE A 180 3.96 -6.18 2.33
C ILE A 180 4.57 -7.22 3.29
N GLU A 181 4.63 -8.49 2.88
CA GLU A 181 5.28 -9.57 3.62
C GLU A 181 6.80 -9.61 3.44
N VAL A 182 7.37 -8.80 2.55
CA VAL A 182 8.76 -8.93 2.13
C VAL A 182 9.53 -7.63 2.35
N GLU A 183 10.67 -7.75 3.01
CA GLU A 183 11.60 -6.65 3.23
C GLU A 183 12.81 -6.77 2.29
N VAL A 184 13.22 -5.66 1.70
CA VAL A 184 14.45 -5.56 0.91
C VAL A 184 15.62 -5.27 1.87
N ILE A 185 16.47 -6.25 2.12
CA ILE A 185 17.62 -6.09 3.03
C ILE A 185 18.71 -5.24 2.38
N LYS A 186 19.12 -5.61 1.15
CA LYS A 186 20.20 -4.94 0.43
C LYS A 186 20.22 -5.29 -1.05
N VAL A 187 20.88 -4.44 -1.82
CA VAL A 187 21.32 -4.74 -3.19
C VAL A 187 22.65 -5.50 -3.14
N VAL A 188 22.77 -6.56 -3.93
CA VAL A 188 23.97 -7.39 -4.09
C VAL A 188 24.45 -7.27 -5.53
N THR A 189 25.69 -6.87 -5.71
CA THR A 189 26.35 -6.78 -7.02
C THR A 189 27.24 -8.01 -7.25
N ALA A 190 27.23 -8.56 -8.46
CA ALA A 190 28.12 -9.66 -8.82
C ALA A 190 29.59 -9.21 -8.81
N THR A 191 30.47 -10.09 -8.35
CA THR A 191 31.92 -9.86 -8.39
C THR A 191 32.50 -10.51 -9.64
N VAL A 192 33.14 -9.73 -10.51
CA VAL A 192 33.74 -10.25 -11.75
C VAL A 192 35.10 -10.89 -11.45
N ILE A 193 35.25 -12.15 -11.81
CA ILE A 193 36.51 -12.91 -11.66
C ILE A 193 37.25 -12.89 -13.00
N LYS A 194 38.48 -12.38 -13.02
CA LYS A 194 39.33 -12.34 -14.23
C LYS A 194 40.10 -13.67 -14.40
N PRO A 195 40.76 -13.90 -15.55
CA PRO A 195 41.67 -15.03 -15.70
C PRO A 195 42.70 -15.08 -14.56
N ASN A 196 42.98 -16.28 -14.05
CA ASN A 196 43.89 -16.54 -12.92
C ASN A 196 43.47 -15.91 -11.59
N GLN A 197 42.17 -15.61 -11.40
CA GLN A 197 41.61 -15.19 -10.11
C GLN A 197 40.61 -16.23 -9.58
N ALA A 198 40.38 -16.21 -8.27
CA ALA A 198 39.35 -17.00 -7.60
C ALA A 198 38.64 -16.16 -6.54
N LEU A 199 37.37 -16.47 -6.27
CA LEU A 199 36.59 -15.83 -5.22
C LEU A 199 36.47 -16.78 -4.03
N ARG A 200 36.94 -16.34 -2.86
CA ARG A 200 36.79 -17.08 -1.62
C ARG A 200 35.46 -16.72 -0.97
N LEU A 201 34.61 -17.71 -0.77
CA LEU A 201 33.31 -17.57 -0.11
C LEU A 201 33.30 -18.27 1.25
N LEU A 202 32.42 -17.80 2.14
CA LEU A 202 32.13 -18.44 3.42
C LEU A 202 30.61 -18.62 3.51
N ALA A 203 30.17 -19.87 3.69
CA ALA A 203 28.77 -20.16 3.92
C ALA A 203 28.32 -19.55 5.25
N ARG A 204 27.24 -18.75 5.21
CA ARG A 204 26.65 -18.16 6.42
C ARG A 204 25.67 -19.10 7.12
N GLN A 205 25.10 -20.03 6.37
CA GLN A 205 24.13 -21.02 6.80
C GLN A 205 24.36 -22.29 5.96
N ASN A 206 23.68 -23.38 6.32
CA ASN A 206 23.69 -24.59 5.52
C ASN A 206 23.10 -24.29 4.13
N CYS A 207 23.90 -24.49 3.09
CA CYS A 207 23.52 -24.27 1.70
C CYS A 207 24.03 -25.43 0.85
N THR A 208 23.31 -25.72 -0.22
CA THR A 208 23.68 -26.71 -1.25
C THR A 208 24.40 -26.04 -2.41
#